data_AF-A0A2J7ZD95-F1
#
_entry.id   AF-A0A2J7ZD95-F1
#
_cell.length_a   1.000
_cell.length_b   1.000
_cell.length_c   1.000
_cell.angle_alpha   90.00
_cell.angle_beta   90.00
_cell.angle_gamma   90.00
#
_symmetry.space_group_name_H-M   'P 1'
#
loop_
_entity.id
_entity.type
_entity.pdbx_description
1 polymer ?
#
loop_
_entity_poly.entity_id
_entity_poly.type
_entity_poly.pdbx_seq_one_letter_code
_entity_poly.pdbx_strand_id
1 'polypeptide(L)'
;MAGGNMMEQLQKLVDHHRDCRQEPVRFRPSTWHPRLEPYGAAHVLDVGVGCVSPSGDRLISRGDLVDLRDRVGDDPDGLRDLFVAVMIWGSGITNGRGPRYTEAALSDARLPAVLRTTRQAVRSGDLSGAYRQFVLSGVRRSSSTKWFAAVDDRDVGCARALILDSRVLHSLNALGWSSWQAAGTRRWPPRYATYVSSMHGWASSLGVTADWLEWLLFHLNGRVDGPGEGHDST
;
A
#
# COMPACT_ATOMS: atom_id res chain seq x y z
N MET A 1 12.29 -19.24 -20.78
CA MET A 1 11.22 -18.64 -21.60
C MET A 1 9.88 -18.57 -20.84
N ALA A 2 9.85 -18.07 -19.60
CA ALA A 2 8.62 -17.98 -18.80
C ALA A 2 8.01 -16.57 -18.75
N GLY A 3 8.73 -15.54 -19.23
CA GLY A 3 8.30 -14.13 -19.11
C GLY A 3 7.32 -13.65 -20.18
N GLY A 4 7.24 -14.31 -21.35
CA GLY A 4 6.36 -13.88 -22.46
C GLY A 4 4.88 -14.04 -22.12
N ASN A 5 4.50 -15.20 -21.57
CA ASN A 5 3.11 -15.51 -21.20
C ASN A 5 2.55 -14.56 -20.12
N MET A 6 3.37 -14.22 -19.11
CA MET A 6 2.96 -13.29 -18.05
C MET A 6 2.61 -11.90 -18.60
N MET A 7 3.44 -11.35 -19.49
CA MET A 7 3.23 -10.00 -20.02
C MET A 7 2.00 -9.93 -20.92
N GLU A 8 1.74 -10.96 -21.72
CA GLU A 8 0.52 -11.06 -22.52
C GLU A 8 -0.74 -11.12 -21.64
N GLN A 9 -0.71 -11.90 -20.57
CA GLN A 9 -1.83 -11.97 -19.62
C GLN A 9 -2.03 -10.65 -18.88
N LEU A 10 -0.95 -9.99 -18.46
CA LEU A 10 -1.02 -8.65 -17.86
C LEU A 10 -1.65 -7.65 -18.83
N GLN A 11 -1.25 -7.64 -20.11
CA GLN A 11 -1.82 -6.75 -21.12
C GLN A 11 -3.35 -6.92 -21.21
N LYS A 12 -3.84 -8.17 -21.30
CA LYS A 12 -5.29 -8.45 -21.32
C LYS A 12 -6.01 -7.91 -20.09
N LEU A 13 -5.42 -8.10 -18.90
CA LEU A 13 -5.99 -7.60 -17.66
C LEU A 13 -6.01 -6.07 -17.60
N VAL A 14 -4.95 -5.42 -18.09
CA VAL A 14 -4.86 -3.96 -18.17
C VAL A 14 -5.94 -3.40 -19.09
N ASP A 15 -6.11 -3.98 -20.27
CA ASP A 15 -7.11 -3.51 -21.24
C ASP A 15 -8.54 -3.69 -20.71
N HIS A 16 -8.82 -4.80 -20.02
CA HIS A 16 -10.15 -5.05 -19.44
C HIS A 16 -10.52 -4.08 -18.31
N HIS A 17 -9.54 -3.60 -17.54
CA HIS A 17 -9.78 -2.79 -16.34
C HIS A 17 -9.38 -1.31 -16.51
N ARG A 18 -9.05 -0.87 -17.72
CA ARG A 18 -8.42 0.44 -18.00
C ARG A 18 -9.11 1.63 -17.34
N ASP A 19 -10.44 1.59 -17.28
CA ASP A 19 -11.27 2.68 -16.75
C ASP A 19 -11.57 2.55 -15.25
N CYS A 20 -11.17 1.43 -14.63
CA CYS A 20 -11.37 1.22 -13.20
C CYS A 20 -10.34 1.99 -12.37
N ARG A 21 -10.77 2.45 -11.20
CA ARG A 21 -9.99 3.26 -10.27
C ARG A 21 -10.15 2.78 -8.83
N GLN A 22 -9.21 3.20 -7.98
CA GLN A 22 -9.28 2.95 -6.55
C GLN A 22 -10.30 3.87 -5.88
N GLU A 23 -11.39 3.28 -5.41
CA GLU A 23 -12.37 3.99 -4.60
C GLU A 23 -11.80 4.37 -3.21
N PRO A 24 -12.27 5.48 -2.60
CA PRO A 24 -11.95 5.83 -1.23
C PRO A 24 -12.31 4.71 -0.26
N VAL A 25 -11.47 4.53 0.76
CA VAL A 25 -11.66 3.53 1.81
C VAL A 25 -12.52 4.09 2.92
N ARG A 26 -13.60 3.37 3.24
CA ARG A 26 -14.45 3.68 4.38
C ARG A 26 -13.79 3.28 5.71
N PHE A 27 -13.88 4.15 6.71
CA PHE A 27 -13.51 3.87 8.08
C PHE A 27 -14.51 4.49 9.07
N ARG A 28 -14.49 4.01 10.31
CA ARG A 28 -15.39 4.46 11.38
C ARG A 28 -14.61 5.19 12.46
N PRO A 29 -14.67 6.53 12.58
CA PRO A 29 -13.88 7.29 13.56
C PRO A 29 -13.99 6.78 15.00
N SER A 30 -15.19 6.39 15.43
CA SER A 30 -15.44 5.92 16.81
C SER A 30 -14.69 4.64 17.20
N THR A 31 -14.25 3.82 16.23
CA THR A 31 -13.44 2.62 16.53
C THR A 31 -11.95 2.93 16.71
N TRP A 32 -11.51 4.09 16.23
CA TRP A 32 -10.12 4.54 16.29
C TRP A 32 -9.88 5.52 17.44
N HIS A 33 -10.83 6.43 17.69
CA HIS A 33 -10.66 7.54 18.65
C HIS A 33 -10.08 7.12 20.01
N PRO A 34 -10.62 6.10 20.72
CA PRO A 34 -10.12 5.74 22.05
C PRO A 34 -8.67 5.25 22.06
N ARG A 35 -8.15 4.80 20.92
CA ARG A 35 -6.79 4.29 20.76
C ARG A 35 -5.79 5.33 20.25
N LEU A 36 -6.29 6.44 19.71
CA LEU A 36 -5.46 7.51 19.14
C LEU A 36 -5.35 8.71 20.08
N GLU A 37 -6.39 8.96 20.89
CA GLU A 37 -6.41 10.07 21.85
C GLU A 37 -5.19 10.07 22.77
N PRO A 38 -4.77 8.94 23.39
CA PRO A 38 -3.68 8.97 24.37
C PRO A 38 -2.32 9.36 23.78
N TYR A 39 -2.22 9.35 22.44
CA TYR A 39 -1.03 9.67 21.68
C TYR A 39 -1.15 10.99 20.91
N GLY A 40 -2.21 11.77 21.16
CA GLY A 40 -2.44 13.05 20.49
C GLY A 40 -2.68 12.93 18.99
N ALA A 41 -3.18 11.78 18.51
CA ALA A 41 -3.35 11.49 17.08
C ALA A 41 -4.83 11.41 16.64
N ALA A 42 -5.77 11.77 17.51
CA ALA A 42 -7.20 11.66 17.24
C ALA A 42 -7.69 12.63 16.16
N HIS A 43 -7.03 13.77 15.96
CA HIS A 43 -7.35 14.74 14.90
C HIS A 43 -7.14 14.17 13.49
N VAL A 44 -6.36 13.10 13.34
CA VAL A 44 -6.19 12.39 12.06
C VAL A 44 -7.52 11.82 11.55
N LEU A 45 -8.50 11.61 12.43
CA LEU A 45 -9.84 11.16 12.06
C LEU A 45 -10.62 12.21 11.25
N ASP A 46 -10.12 13.44 11.16
CA ASP A 46 -10.65 14.50 10.32
C ASP A 46 -10.08 14.52 8.89
N VAL A 47 -9.12 13.64 8.58
CA VAL A 47 -8.61 13.45 7.22
C VAL A 47 -9.65 12.78 6.33
N GLY A 48 -9.75 13.25 5.09
CA GLY A 48 -10.75 12.80 4.12
C GLY A 48 -12.13 13.40 4.34
N VAL A 49 -13.14 12.84 3.68
CA VAL A 49 -14.50 13.41 3.63
C VAL A 49 -15.50 12.61 4.45
N GLY A 50 -16.54 13.29 4.96
CA GLY A 50 -17.67 12.64 5.61
C GLY A 50 -18.44 11.74 4.63
N CYS A 51 -18.90 10.59 5.09
CA CYS A 51 -19.82 9.73 4.34
C CYS A 51 -21.25 9.97 4.84
N VAL A 52 -22.23 10.01 3.92
CA VAL A 52 -23.65 10.03 4.29
C VAL A 52 -24.01 8.64 4.84
N SER A 53 -23.81 8.48 6.14
CA SER A 53 -23.93 7.21 6.86
C SER A 53 -24.47 7.49 8.27
N PRO A 54 -25.48 6.73 8.76
CA PRO A 54 -25.99 6.89 10.11
C PRO A 54 -24.93 6.70 11.21
N SER A 55 -23.83 6.01 10.90
CA SER A 55 -22.76 5.70 11.85
C SER A 55 -21.63 6.74 11.88
N GLY A 56 -21.73 7.85 11.14
CA GLY A 56 -20.69 8.89 11.08
C GLY A 56 -19.39 8.41 10.45
N ASP A 57 -19.49 7.45 9.53
CA ASP A 57 -18.32 6.90 8.84
C ASP A 57 -17.72 7.95 7.89
N ARG A 58 -16.42 7.81 7.59
CA ARG A 58 -15.67 8.70 6.71
C ARG A 58 -14.98 7.92 5.61
N LEU A 59 -14.61 8.62 4.55
CA LEU A 59 -13.88 8.11 3.40
C LEU A 59 -12.49 8.75 3.37
N ILE A 60 -11.47 7.92 3.17
CA ILE A 60 -10.08 8.37 2.94
C ILE A 60 -9.56 7.74 1.66
N SER A 61 -9.03 8.56 0.76
CA SER A 61 -8.47 8.17 -0.53
C SER A 61 -6.94 8.14 -0.49
N ARG A 62 -6.32 7.60 -1.54
CA ARG A 62 -4.86 7.70 -1.71
C ARG A 62 -4.43 9.16 -1.94
N GLY A 63 -5.30 9.98 -2.54
CA GLY A 63 -5.08 11.43 -2.72
C GLY A 63 -5.01 12.17 -1.39
N ASP A 64 -5.89 11.86 -0.43
CA ASP A 64 -5.86 12.48 0.90
C ASP A 64 -4.53 12.19 1.63
N LEU A 65 -3.91 11.02 1.40
CA LEU A 65 -2.60 10.69 1.96
C LEU A 65 -1.47 11.51 1.32
N VAL A 66 -1.58 11.81 0.02
CA VAL A 66 -0.65 12.68 -0.71
C VAL A 66 -0.75 14.11 -0.20
N ASP A 67 -1.96 14.65 -0.09
CA ASP A 67 -2.20 16.00 0.44
C ASP A 67 -1.71 16.14 1.89
N LEU A 68 -1.91 15.10 2.70
CA LEU A 68 -1.41 15.06 4.06
C LEU A 68 0.12 15.02 4.10
N ARG A 69 0.76 14.15 3.29
CA ARG A 69 2.23 14.06 3.17
C ARG A 69 2.85 15.42 2.84
N ASP A 70 2.27 16.11 1.86
CA ASP A 70 2.79 17.40 1.38
C ASP A 70 2.64 18.49 2.45
N ARG A 71 1.57 18.44 3.25
CA ARG A 71 1.34 19.35 4.37
C ARG A 71 2.29 19.11 5.56
N VAL A 72 2.54 17.86 5.92
CA VAL A 72 3.32 17.53 7.12
C VAL A 72 4.82 17.67 6.92
N GLY A 73 5.31 17.50 5.69
CA GLY A 73 6.74 17.58 5.39
C GLY A 73 7.57 16.63 6.28
N ASP A 74 8.57 17.18 6.96
CA ASP A 74 9.52 16.44 7.80
C ASP A 74 9.19 16.54 9.31
N ASP A 75 8.05 17.13 9.67
CA ASP A 75 7.63 17.31 11.06
C ASP A 75 7.40 15.97 11.76
N PRO A 76 8.02 15.69 12.94
CA PRO A 76 7.87 14.40 13.61
C PRO A 76 6.43 14.02 13.98
N ASP A 77 5.64 14.98 14.46
CA ASP A 77 4.23 14.75 14.80
C ASP A 77 3.40 14.55 13.53
N GLY A 78 3.66 15.34 12.50
CA GLY A 78 3.08 15.17 11.19
C GLY A 78 3.40 13.82 10.53
N LEU A 79 4.60 13.27 10.72
CA LEU A 79 4.95 11.92 10.24
C LEU A 79 4.18 10.84 11.02
N ARG A 80 3.99 11.00 12.34
CA ARG A 80 3.10 10.12 13.13
C ARG A 80 1.68 10.18 12.57
N ASP A 81 1.18 11.37 12.29
CA ASP A 81 -0.18 11.59 11.82
C ASP A 81 -0.40 10.98 10.43
N LEU A 82 0.55 11.17 9.51
CA LEU A 82 0.55 10.50 8.21
C LEU A 82 0.59 8.98 8.37
N PHE A 83 1.44 8.45 9.26
CA PHE A 83 1.48 7.01 9.53
C PHE A 83 0.12 6.48 10.00
N VAL A 84 -0.55 7.20 10.92
CA VAL A 84 -1.90 6.85 11.39
C VAL A 84 -2.91 6.87 10.23
N ALA A 85 -2.91 7.91 9.39
CA ALA A 85 -3.77 8.01 8.23
C ALA A 85 -3.58 6.82 7.26
N VAL A 86 -2.33 6.43 7.00
CA VAL A 86 -2.00 5.25 6.18
C VAL A 86 -2.53 3.96 6.80
N MET A 87 -2.46 3.82 8.14
CA MET A 87 -3.01 2.64 8.81
C MET A 87 -4.54 2.60 8.77
N ILE A 88 -5.21 3.75 8.87
CA ILE A 88 -6.66 3.88 8.72
C ILE A 88 -7.07 3.45 7.30
N TRP A 89 -6.45 4.07 6.29
CA TRP A 89 -6.68 3.74 4.88
C TRP A 89 -6.40 2.27 4.57
N GLY A 90 -5.32 1.70 5.12
CA GLY A 90 -4.96 0.30 4.90
C GLY A 90 -5.85 -0.71 5.61
N SER A 91 -6.63 -0.32 6.62
CA SER A 91 -7.46 -1.21 7.43
C SER A 91 -8.93 -1.20 7.02
N GLY A 92 -9.43 -0.05 6.57
CA GLY A 92 -10.84 0.19 6.30
C GLY A 92 -11.75 -0.15 7.48
N ILE A 93 -12.93 -0.71 7.20
CA ILE A 93 -13.91 -1.10 8.23
C ILE A 93 -13.67 -2.49 8.84
N THR A 94 -12.67 -3.24 8.36
CA THR A 94 -12.60 -4.68 8.63
C THR A 94 -11.82 -5.02 9.90
N ASN A 95 -12.45 -5.83 10.76
CA ASN A 95 -11.86 -6.64 11.84
C ASN A 95 -11.30 -5.93 13.09
N GLY A 96 -11.37 -4.61 13.25
CA GLY A 96 -10.94 -3.90 14.48
C GLY A 96 -9.45 -4.07 14.89
N ARG A 97 -8.70 -4.83 14.09
CA ARG A 97 -7.27 -5.12 14.29
C ARG A 97 -6.39 -3.94 13.91
N GLY A 98 -6.81 -3.18 12.89
CA GLY A 98 -6.13 -1.95 12.46
C GLY A 98 -5.87 -0.99 13.63
N PRO A 99 -6.93 -0.52 14.32
CA PRO A 99 -6.79 0.32 15.50
C PRO A 99 -5.82 -0.26 16.55
N ARG A 100 -5.92 -1.56 16.87
CA ARG A 100 -5.06 -2.23 17.86
C ARG A 100 -3.60 -2.26 17.46
N TYR A 101 -3.30 -2.54 16.20
CA TYR A 101 -1.92 -2.60 15.72
C TYR A 101 -1.30 -1.21 15.59
N THR A 102 -2.10 -0.21 15.23
CA THR A 102 -1.65 1.19 15.23
C THR A 102 -1.33 1.68 16.63
N GLU A 103 -2.18 1.41 17.62
CA GLU A 103 -1.92 1.72 19.04
C GLU A 103 -0.62 1.08 19.55
N ALA A 104 -0.39 -0.20 19.22
CA ALA A 104 0.86 -0.88 19.57
C ALA A 104 2.09 -0.21 18.94
N ALA A 105 1.96 0.32 17.72
CA ALA A 105 3.03 1.07 17.06
C ALA A 105 3.24 2.45 17.68
N LEU A 106 2.15 3.15 18.04
CA LEU A 106 2.18 4.44 18.74
C LEU A 106 2.80 4.35 20.13
N SER A 107 2.67 3.20 20.79
CA SER A 107 3.31 2.91 22.07
C SER A 107 4.81 2.57 21.97
N ASP A 108 5.33 2.35 20.76
CA ASP A 108 6.73 1.97 20.56
C ASP A 108 7.61 3.23 20.58
N ALA A 109 8.49 3.33 21.58
CA ALA A 109 9.39 4.49 21.73
C ALA A 109 10.31 4.73 20.51
N ARG A 110 10.47 3.73 19.64
CA ARG A 110 11.27 3.84 18.41
C ARG A 110 10.50 4.47 17.25
N LEU A 111 9.18 4.64 17.36
CA LEU A 111 8.32 5.13 16.26
C LEU A 111 8.88 6.38 15.57
N PRO A 112 9.20 7.49 16.27
CA PRO A 112 9.65 8.71 15.60
C PRO A 112 10.94 8.49 14.79
N ALA A 113 11.88 7.73 15.36
CA ALA A 113 13.13 7.42 14.70
C ALA A 113 12.91 6.53 13.46
N VAL A 114 12.08 5.49 13.55
CA VAL A 114 11.78 4.58 12.43
C VAL A 114 11.07 5.30 11.30
N LEU A 115 10.06 6.14 11.59
CA LEU A 115 9.36 6.90 10.55
C LEU A 115 10.32 7.84 9.82
N ARG A 116 11.16 8.58 10.55
CA ARG A 116 12.16 9.48 9.97
C ARG A 116 13.19 8.73 9.11
N THR A 117 13.82 7.69 9.63
CA THR A 117 14.90 6.98 8.91
C THR A 117 14.38 6.25 7.68
N THR A 118 13.22 5.60 7.78
CA THR A 118 12.65 4.86 6.66
C THR A 118 12.14 5.78 5.56
N ARG A 119 11.59 6.95 5.92
CA ARG A 119 11.25 7.99 4.93
C ARG A 119 12.49 8.51 4.22
N GLN A 120 13.58 8.76 4.94
CA GLN A 120 14.85 9.19 4.32
C GLN A 120 15.41 8.11 3.38
N ALA A 121 15.34 6.84 3.78
CA ALA A 121 15.75 5.71 2.94
C ALA A 121 14.87 5.56 1.68
N VAL A 122 13.56 5.77 1.79
CA VAL A 122 12.66 5.81 0.62
C VAL A 122 13.04 6.94 -0.32
N ARG A 123 13.25 8.15 0.20
CA ARG A 123 13.67 9.34 -0.57
C ARG A 123 15.03 9.17 -1.26
N SER A 124 15.95 8.41 -0.70
CA SER A 124 17.22 8.08 -1.36
C SER A 124 17.13 6.91 -2.34
N GLY A 125 15.96 6.26 -2.44
CA GLY A 125 15.73 5.07 -3.25
C GLY A 125 16.25 3.76 -2.66
N ASP A 126 16.72 3.78 -1.41
CA ASP A 126 17.12 2.57 -0.69
C ASP A 126 15.91 1.84 -0.08
N LEU A 127 15.06 1.27 -0.94
CA LEU A 127 13.86 0.53 -0.52
C LEU A 127 14.20 -0.74 0.27
N SER A 128 15.36 -1.35 0.01
CA SER A 128 15.84 -2.52 0.77
C SER A 128 16.28 -2.12 2.18
N GLY A 129 16.98 -0.98 2.33
CA GLY A 129 17.30 -0.38 3.61
C GLY A 129 16.05 0.03 4.39
N ALA A 130 15.11 0.74 3.74
CA ALA A 130 13.83 1.12 4.35
C ALA A 130 13.08 -0.10 4.90
N TYR A 131 12.98 -1.18 4.11
CA TYR A 131 12.34 -2.43 4.53
C TYR A 131 13.04 -3.07 5.74
N ARG A 132 14.37 -3.06 5.76
CA ARG A 132 15.17 -3.64 6.85
C ARG A 132 15.03 -2.83 8.15
N GLN A 133 14.94 -1.52 8.04
CA GLN A 133 14.89 -0.60 9.18
C GLN A 133 13.49 -0.48 9.79
N PHE A 134 12.43 -0.75 9.02
CA PHE A 134 11.06 -0.64 9.50
C PHE A 134 10.70 -1.80 10.44
N VAL A 135 10.94 -1.59 11.73
CA VAL A 135 10.63 -2.55 12.80
C VAL A 135 9.88 -1.84 13.90
N LEU A 136 8.56 -2.06 13.97
CA LEU A 136 7.67 -1.48 14.99
C LEU A 136 6.75 -2.55 15.55
N SER A 137 6.42 -2.40 16.83
CA SER A 137 5.45 -3.24 17.52
C SER A 137 4.08 -3.18 16.82
N GLY A 138 3.45 -4.34 16.60
CA GLY A 138 2.13 -4.45 15.97
C GLY A 138 2.10 -4.28 14.44
N VAL A 139 3.14 -3.72 13.81
CA VAL A 139 3.12 -3.46 12.37
C VAL A 139 3.66 -4.66 11.58
N ARG A 140 2.82 -5.24 10.72
CA ARG A 140 3.20 -6.35 9.84
C ARG A 140 3.83 -5.83 8.54
N ARG A 141 4.55 -6.72 7.83
CA ARG A 141 5.22 -6.45 6.54
C ARG A 141 4.40 -5.63 5.53
N SER A 142 3.13 -5.96 5.36
CA SER A 142 2.23 -5.30 4.39
C SER A 142 1.87 -3.86 4.78
N SER A 143 1.97 -3.52 6.06
CA SER A 143 1.72 -2.17 6.58
C SER A 143 2.96 -1.29 6.42
N SER A 144 4.16 -1.87 6.52
CA SER A 144 5.42 -1.17 6.24
C SER A 144 5.50 -0.67 4.78
N THR A 145 5.07 -1.48 3.82
CA THR A 145 5.09 -1.09 2.40
C THR A 145 4.03 -0.03 2.06
N LYS A 146 2.92 0.01 2.80
CA LYS A 146 1.95 1.12 2.73
C LYS A 146 2.55 2.43 3.21
N TRP A 147 3.30 2.40 4.32
CA TRP A 147 4.06 3.57 4.78
C TRP A 147 5.06 4.02 3.72
N PHE A 148 5.85 3.10 3.14
CA PHE A 148 6.82 3.47 2.11
C PHE A 148 6.17 4.14 0.89
N ALA A 149 5.08 3.57 0.37
CA ALA A 149 4.34 4.14 -0.75
C ALA A 149 3.75 5.53 -0.41
N ALA A 150 3.32 5.74 0.82
CA ALA A 150 2.73 7.02 1.26
C ALA A 150 3.77 8.11 1.49
N VAL A 151 5.01 7.78 1.88
CA VAL A 151 6.06 8.78 2.11
C VAL A 151 6.96 9.03 0.92
N ASP A 152 6.79 8.27 -0.17
CA ASP A 152 7.58 8.45 -1.37
C ASP A 152 7.10 9.67 -2.16
N ASP A 153 7.89 10.74 -2.10
CA ASP A 153 7.67 12.01 -2.77
C ASP A 153 8.71 12.28 -3.88
N ARG A 154 9.52 11.28 -4.25
CA ARG A 154 10.45 11.37 -5.38
C ARG A 154 9.71 11.59 -6.69
N ASP A 155 10.37 12.00 -7.76
CA ASP A 155 9.70 12.25 -9.04
C ASP A 155 9.00 11.02 -9.65
N VAL A 156 8.00 11.25 -10.51
CA VAL A 156 7.25 10.18 -11.22
C VAL A 156 8.12 9.35 -12.15
N GLY A 157 9.29 9.86 -12.56
CA GLY A 157 10.29 9.12 -13.33
C GLY A 157 11.13 8.14 -12.49
N CYS A 158 11.07 8.22 -11.16
CA CYS A 158 11.75 7.28 -10.28
C CYS A 158 10.91 6.02 -10.04
N ALA A 159 11.57 4.89 -9.77
CA ALA A 159 10.91 3.70 -9.26
C ALA A 159 10.44 3.94 -7.81
N ARG A 160 9.30 4.62 -7.68
CA ARG A 160 8.61 4.92 -6.41
C ARG A 160 8.19 3.64 -5.68
N ALA A 161 8.19 3.69 -4.36
CA ALA A 161 7.76 2.62 -3.49
C ALA A 161 6.31 2.23 -3.79
N LEU A 162 6.08 0.92 -3.89
CA LEU A 162 4.76 0.32 -4.08
C LEU A 162 4.38 -0.53 -2.87
N ILE A 163 3.10 -0.76 -2.68
CA ILE A 163 2.51 -1.63 -1.68
C ILE A 163 2.67 -3.07 -2.13
N LEU A 164 3.23 -3.90 -1.25
CA LEU A 164 3.31 -5.35 -1.43
C LEU A 164 2.57 -6.04 -0.28
N ASP A 165 1.28 -6.28 -0.45
CA ASP A 165 0.48 -7.04 0.49
C ASP A 165 0.08 -8.42 -0.04
N SER A 166 -0.70 -9.17 0.74
CA SER A 166 -1.09 -10.52 0.37
C SER A 166 -1.90 -10.57 -0.92
N ARG A 167 -2.76 -9.58 -1.21
CA ARG A 167 -3.60 -9.59 -2.41
C ARG A 167 -2.77 -9.38 -3.66
N VAL A 168 -1.85 -8.42 -3.60
CA VAL A 168 -0.88 -8.20 -4.68
C VAL A 168 -0.03 -9.45 -4.89
N LEU A 169 0.48 -10.05 -3.81
CA LEU A 169 1.25 -11.30 -3.89
C LEU A 169 0.44 -12.46 -4.48
N HIS A 170 -0.85 -12.59 -4.16
CA HIS A 170 -1.70 -13.62 -4.76
C HIS A 170 -1.81 -13.44 -6.27
N SER A 171 -2.06 -12.23 -6.75
CA SER A 171 -2.15 -11.94 -8.19
C SER A 171 -0.82 -12.19 -8.90
N LEU A 172 0.29 -11.76 -8.32
CA LEU A 172 1.62 -12.02 -8.87
C LEU A 172 1.91 -13.52 -8.98
N ASN A 173 1.62 -14.29 -7.92
CA ASN A 173 1.82 -15.74 -7.94
C ASN A 173 0.91 -16.43 -8.96
N ALA A 174 -0.33 -15.96 -9.11
CA ALA A 174 -1.27 -16.50 -10.09
C ALA A 174 -0.83 -16.23 -11.54
N LEU A 175 -0.14 -15.10 -11.78
CA LEU A 175 0.54 -14.79 -13.04
C LEU A 175 1.87 -15.56 -13.23
N GLY A 176 2.21 -16.48 -12.31
CA GLY A 176 3.45 -17.25 -12.34
C GLY A 176 4.70 -16.49 -11.90
N TRP A 177 4.56 -15.26 -11.36
CA TRP A 177 5.69 -14.48 -10.89
C TRP A 177 5.95 -14.68 -9.39
N SER A 178 7.20 -15.02 -9.06
CA SER A 178 7.64 -15.23 -7.69
C SER A 178 8.73 -14.24 -7.28
N SER A 179 8.44 -13.44 -6.25
CA SER A 179 9.38 -12.43 -5.73
C SER A 179 10.74 -12.99 -5.29
N TRP A 180 10.78 -14.20 -4.71
CA TRP A 180 12.05 -14.77 -4.24
C TRP A 180 12.89 -15.37 -5.36
N GLN A 181 12.24 -15.91 -6.41
CA GLN A 181 12.95 -16.37 -7.61
C GLN A 181 13.51 -15.17 -8.36
N ALA A 182 12.68 -14.14 -8.57
CA ALA A 182 13.10 -12.90 -9.23
C ALA A 182 14.25 -12.21 -8.49
N ALA A 183 14.25 -12.20 -7.16
CA ALA A 183 15.31 -11.60 -6.35
C ALA A 183 16.52 -12.51 -6.11
N GLY A 184 16.47 -13.78 -6.52
CA GLY A 184 17.50 -14.78 -6.21
C GLY A 184 17.71 -15.05 -4.71
N THR A 185 16.78 -14.65 -3.85
CA THR A 185 16.91 -14.76 -2.40
C THR A 185 15.56 -14.85 -1.69
N ARG A 186 15.53 -15.55 -0.55
CA ARG A 186 14.34 -15.60 0.32
C ARG A 186 14.19 -14.39 1.23
N ARG A 187 15.24 -13.57 1.39
CA ARG A 187 15.23 -12.37 2.23
C ARG A 187 14.25 -11.34 1.69
N TRP A 188 13.40 -10.81 2.55
CA TRP A 188 12.35 -9.86 2.14
C TRP A 188 12.85 -8.51 1.61
N PRO A 189 13.89 -7.88 2.17
CA PRO A 189 14.29 -6.55 1.69
C PRO A 189 14.70 -6.52 0.19
N PRO A 190 15.55 -7.45 -0.30
CA PRO A 190 15.82 -7.52 -1.75
C PRO A 190 14.58 -7.89 -2.56
N ARG A 191 13.74 -8.81 -2.08
CA ARG A 191 12.48 -9.18 -2.75
C ARG A 191 11.55 -8.00 -2.96
N TYR A 192 11.46 -7.10 -1.98
CA TYR A 192 10.66 -5.89 -2.08
C TYR A 192 11.21 -4.93 -3.14
N ALA A 193 12.52 -4.66 -3.12
CA ALA A 193 13.15 -3.80 -4.13
C ALA A 193 13.00 -4.38 -5.55
N THR A 194 13.18 -5.70 -5.72
CA THR A 194 12.94 -6.38 -7.01
C THR A 194 11.50 -6.28 -7.45
N TYR A 195 10.53 -6.47 -6.54
CA TYR A 195 9.11 -6.28 -6.85
C TYR A 195 8.82 -4.88 -7.39
N VAL A 196 9.31 -3.83 -6.71
CA VAL A 196 9.09 -2.45 -7.14
C VAL A 196 9.70 -2.21 -8.53
N SER A 197 10.96 -2.60 -8.73
CA SER A 197 11.64 -2.45 -10.03
C SER A 197 10.87 -3.16 -11.16
N SER A 198 10.44 -4.42 -10.94
CA SER A 198 9.67 -5.18 -11.92
C SER A 198 8.34 -4.52 -12.26
N MET A 199 7.59 -4.06 -11.26
CA MET A 199 6.30 -3.40 -11.46
C MET A 199 6.42 -2.13 -12.30
N HIS A 200 7.45 -1.31 -12.04
CA HIS A 200 7.72 -0.12 -12.87
C HIS A 200 8.09 -0.50 -14.30
N GLY A 201 8.93 -1.52 -14.50
CA GLY A 201 9.28 -2.02 -15.83
C GLY A 201 8.06 -2.54 -16.62
N TRP A 202 7.16 -3.27 -15.95
CA TRP A 202 5.92 -3.75 -16.56
C TRP A 202 4.96 -2.61 -16.86
N ALA A 203 4.72 -1.71 -15.90
CA ALA A 203 3.84 -0.57 -16.07
C ALA A 203 4.29 0.32 -17.24
N SER A 204 5.59 0.57 -17.36
CA SER A 204 6.17 1.30 -18.50
C SER A 204 5.91 0.58 -19.83
N SER A 205 6.09 -0.74 -19.88
CA SER A 205 5.83 -1.53 -21.10
C SER A 205 4.35 -1.56 -21.49
N LEU A 206 3.46 -1.49 -20.50
CA LEU A 206 2.00 -1.55 -20.67
C LEU A 206 1.36 -0.17 -20.86
N GLY A 207 2.13 0.92 -20.79
CA GLY A 207 1.63 2.29 -20.93
C GLY A 207 0.75 2.77 -19.77
N VAL A 208 0.95 2.24 -18.56
CA VAL A 208 0.20 2.60 -17.34
C VAL A 208 1.14 3.04 -16.22
N THR A 209 0.60 3.64 -15.16
CA THR A 209 1.40 3.96 -13.97
C THR A 209 1.58 2.72 -13.08
N ALA A 210 2.71 2.64 -12.39
CA ALA A 210 2.99 1.53 -11.49
C ALA A 210 2.02 1.49 -10.29
N ASP A 211 1.57 2.64 -9.80
CA ASP A 211 0.54 2.75 -8.75
C ASP A 211 -0.80 2.15 -9.20
N TRP A 212 -1.19 2.40 -10.45
CA TRP A 212 -2.42 1.84 -11.01
C TRP A 212 -2.29 0.32 -11.24
N LEU A 213 -1.13 -0.15 -11.73
CA LEU A 213 -0.89 -1.58 -11.90
C LEU A 213 -0.89 -2.31 -10.55
N GLU A 214 -0.28 -1.72 -9.51
CA GLU A 214 -0.36 -2.24 -8.13
C GLU A 214 -1.81 -2.34 -7.66
N TRP A 215 -2.60 -1.28 -7.87
CA TRP A 215 -4.02 -1.28 -7.51
C TRP A 215 -4.79 -2.37 -8.26
N LEU A 216 -4.54 -2.57 -9.56
CA LEU A 216 -5.15 -3.63 -10.34
C LEU A 216 -4.83 -5.00 -9.73
N LEU A 217 -3.56 -5.29 -9.42
CA LEU A 217 -3.18 -6.55 -8.79
C LEU A 217 -3.81 -6.72 -7.40
N PHE A 218 -3.95 -5.64 -6.62
CA PHE A 218 -4.67 -5.66 -5.35
C PHE A 218 -6.16 -5.98 -5.55
N HIS A 219 -6.79 -5.41 -6.58
CA HIS A 219 -8.20 -5.60 -6.93
C HIS A 219 -8.49 -7.05 -7.35
N LEU A 220 -7.64 -7.62 -8.21
CA LEU A 220 -7.78 -9.00 -8.70
C LEU A 220 -7.62 -10.04 -7.59
N ASN A 221 -6.71 -9.80 -6.63
CA ASN A 221 -6.46 -10.70 -5.49
C ASN A 221 -6.34 -12.19 -5.89
N GLY A 222 -5.52 -12.49 -6.90
CA GLY A 222 -5.30 -13.84 -7.42
C GLY A 222 -6.27 -14.30 -8.51
N ARG A 223 -7.33 -13.53 -8.81
CA ARG A 223 -8.29 -13.84 -9.89
C ARG A 223 -7.80 -13.25 -11.20
N VAL A 224 -6.91 -13.96 -11.88
CA VAL A 224 -6.23 -13.49 -13.11
C VAL A 224 -6.68 -14.21 -14.37
N ASP A 225 -7.54 -15.21 -14.22
CA ASP A 225 -8.26 -15.83 -15.32
C ASP A 225 -9.41 -14.88 -15.71
N GLY A 226 -9.54 -14.58 -17.00
CA GLY A 226 -10.65 -13.74 -17.51
C GLY A 226 -12.02 -14.34 -17.13
N PRO A 227 -13.14 -13.62 -17.34
CA PRO A 227 -14.46 -14.23 -17.17
C PRO A 227 -14.47 -15.52 -18.01
N GLY A 228 -14.60 -16.66 -17.32
CA GLY A 228 -14.58 -17.96 -17.99
C GLY A 228 -15.60 -17.94 -19.11
N GLU A 229 -15.18 -18.39 -20.30
CA GLU A 229 -16.13 -18.73 -21.34
C GLU A 229 -17.16 -19.66 -20.70
N GLY A 230 -18.40 -19.18 -20.58
CA GLY A 230 -19.50 -19.98 -20.10
C GLY A 230 -19.57 -21.22 -20.97
N HIS A 231 -19.33 -22.39 -20.38
CA HIS A 231 -19.88 -23.61 -20.94
C HIS A 231 -21.40 -23.49 -20.84
N ASP A 232 -22.00 -22.95 -21.89
CA ASP A 232 -23.34 -23.37 -22.28
C ASP A 232 -23.25 -24.88 -22.53
N SER A 233 -23.87 -25.63 -21.64
CA SER A 233 -24.28 -27.00 -21.90
C SER A 233 -25.77 -27.05 -21.61
N THR A 234 -26.50 -26.98 -22.71
CA THR A 234 -27.87 -27.46 -22.94
C THR A 234 -28.28 -28.62 -22.06
#